data_AF-A0A9W7L547-F1
#
_entry.id   AF-A0A9W7L547-F1
#
_cell.length_a   1.000
_cell.length_b   1.000
_cell.length_c   1.000
_cell.angle_alpha   90.00
_cell.angle_beta   90.00
_cell.angle_gamma   90.00
#
_symmetry.space_group_name_H-M   'P 1'
#
loop_
_entity.id
_entity.type
_entity.pdbx_description
1 polymer ?
#
loop_
_entity_poly.entity_id
_entity_poly.type
_entity_poly.pdbx_seq_one_letter_code
_entity_poly.pdbx_strand_id
1 'polypeptide(L)'
;EHVITSVAWRPNGTAFAVGSYNVLRLCDKTGWTYGRERPEVGSIMKIRWSPDGTQLAGACGGGRVAFAQLTDRSLEYGSVTATLTEPKKILVEDARNTDDGEELDFPRDRVVEFALGYEHLVVCTASQCFIYESPNYNTPQIFDLRNPVNLIVLSQKNFAIVDTVQGIGVYNYEGRQLSTPRFQGLRPEFLSADGLSLSSDVVAIIDQTDFKTIRCFDALTGRPLGSGSEIKHDQEITKIALSQFGTSSMDRRMVFIDANRELFVTPTAQLPGVKKKFAVQKLCTQVDTVAWNDASDMLAVISDSRLFTYFYPHALYVDKDLVGQTLDVQDGAEFGKIPVIKSFFGTTITVRRADGALLTSTVPPYPAMLYEYVTAGRFKEAVRLCRFIKNKQLWATLAAMAIYHQDLDSAEIALSATKEVDKLQYIKYIKGIGSSEVRNAEMMLYKRCHEEAESILLQASPPLVYHAIKMNIKLFKWSRALSIATKNKKYIDVVLWYRKKFLDGFGRSENLDEFKKLASEMGDIDEDAVKEKKRQAKEEEAG
;
A
#
# COMPACT_ATOMS: atom_id res chain seq x y z
N GLU A 1 -31.26 30.07 -18.84
CA GLU A 1 -30.28 28.96 -18.99
C GLU A 1 -30.44 28.37 -20.37
N HIS A 2 -29.33 28.05 -21.05
CA HIS A 2 -29.37 27.43 -22.38
C HIS A 2 -29.07 25.94 -22.28
N VAL A 3 -29.58 25.15 -23.21
CA VAL A 3 -29.37 23.69 -23.25
C VAL A 3 -27.89 23.36 -23.43
N ILE A 4 -27.44 22.27 -22.80
CA ILE A 4 -26.14 21.67 -23.09
C ILE A 4 -26.25 20.94 -24.42
N THR A 5 -25.40 21.30 -25.37
CA THR A 5 -25.46 20.79 -26.75
C THR A 5 -24.37 19.77 -27.05
N SER A 6 -23.27 19.77 -26.30
CA SER A 6 -22.19 18.80 -26.48
C SER A 6 -21.41 18.53 -25.20
N VAL A 7 -20.91 17.30 -25.07
CA VAL A 7 -19.99 16.87 -24.01
C VAL A 7 -18.90 16.00 -24.65
N ALA A 8 -17.64 16.19 -24.27
CA ALA A 8 -16.53 15.38 -24.74
C ALA A 8 -15.46 15.18 -23.67
N TRP A 9 -15.09 13.92 -23.41
CA TRP A 9 -14.02 13.57 -22.48
C TRP A 9 -12.63 13.82 -23.07
N ARG A 10 -11.71 14.33 -22.23
CA ARG A 10 -10.28 14.35 -22.53
C ARG A 10 -9.80 12.89 -22.66
N PRO A 11 -8.89 12.56 -23.60
CA PRO A 11 -8.47 11.18 -23.85
C PRO A 11 -7.98 10.41 -22.61
N ASN A 12 -7.36 11.11 -21.66
CA ASN A 12 -6.86 10.51 -20.41
C ASN A 12 -7.93 10.34 -19.30
N GLY A 13 -9.19 10.73 -19.55
CA GLY A 13 -10.30 10.55 -18.61
C GLY A 13 -10.27 11.44 -17.35
N THR A 14 -9.32 12.38 -17.25
CA THR A 14 -9.19 13.24 -16.06
C THR A 14 -10.17 14.41 -16.02
N ALA A 15 -10.59 14.89 -17.20
CA ALA A 15 -11.47 16.03 -17.36
C ALA A 15 -12.37 15.85 -18.59
N PHE A 16 -13.44 16.64 -18.67
CA PHE A 16 -14.31 16.71 -19.85
C PHE A 16 -14.75 18.13 -20.13
N ALA A 17 -15.02 18.42 -21.40
CA ALA A 17 -15.53 19.71 -21.86
C ALA A 17 -17.04 19.66 -22.09
N VAL A 18 -17.73 20.75 -21.77
CA VAL A 18 -19.17 20.92 -21.95
C VAL A 18 -19.43 22.17 -22.78
N GLY A 19 -20.16 22.00 -23.88
CA GLY A 19 -20.58 23.07 -24.78
C GLY A 19 -22.05 23.45 -24.60
N SER A 20 -22.33 24.75 -24.55
CA SER A 20 -23.68 25.33 -24.57
C SER A 20 -23.67 26.62 -25.42
N TYR A 21 -24.76 27.39 -25.39
CA TYR A 21 -24.87 28.66 -26.11
C TYR A 21 -23.89 29.69 -25.55
N ASN A 22 -22.91 30.09 -26.36
CA ASN A 22 -21.82 31.00 -26.02
C ASN A 22 -21.06 30.60 -24.75
N VAL A 23 -20.96 29.29 -24.45
CA VAL A 23 -20.32 28.80 -23.24
C VAL A 23 -19.55 27.53 -23.53
N LEU A 24 -18.28 27.52 -23.13
CA LEU A 24 -17.43 26.35 -23.06
C LEU A 24 -16.97 26.19 -21.60
N ARG A 25 -17.27 25.04 -20.98
CA ARG A 25 -16.81 24.71 -19.63
C ARG A 25 -15.84 23.56 -19.67
N LEU A 26 -14.81 23.64 -18.83
CA LEU A 26 -13.94 22.52 -18.51
C LEU A 26 -14.31 21.99 -17.13
N CYS A 27 -14.60 20.71 -17.03
CA CYS A 27 -15.00 20.04 -15.81
C CYS A 27 -14.05 18.91 -15.44
N ASP A 28 -13.89 18.68 -14.15
CA ASP A 28 -13.19 17.51 -13.60
C ASP A 28 -14.02 16.24 -13.77
N LYS A 29 -13.37 15.07 -13.74
CA LYS A 29 -14.07 13.77 -13.76
C LYS A 29 -15.14 13.61 -12.69
N THR A 30 -15.01 14.32 -11.57
CA THR A 30 -16.00 14.34 -10.47
C THR A 30 -17.17 15.29 -10.69
N GLY A 31 -17.10 16.18 -11.70
CA GLY A 31 -18.21 17.00 -12.17
C GLY A 31 -18.13 18.50 -11.84
N TRP A 32 -17.22 18.93 -10.95
CA TRP A 32 -17.01 20.37 -10.72
C TRP A 32 -16.29 21.04 -11.89
N THR A 33 -16.39 22.37 -11.97
CA THR A 33 -15.90 23.17 -13.10
C THR A 33 -14.56 23.81 -12.78
N TYR A 34 -13.52 23.54 -13.57
CA TYR A 34 -12.23 24.23 -13.54
C TYR A 34 -12.36 25.67 -14.00
N GLY A 35 -13.03 25.88 -15.14
CA GLY A 35 -13.14 27.18 -15.78
C GLY A 35 -14.32 27.25 -16.74
N ARG A 36 -14.77 28.47 -17.00
CA ARG A 36 -15.88 28.77 -17.91
C ARG A 36 -15.50 29.90 -18.84
N GLU A 37 -15.39 29.58 -20.11
CA GLU A 37 -15.21 30.54 -21.19
C GLU A 37 -16.53 30.87 -21.87
N ARG A 38 -16.62 32.10 -22.39
CA ARG A 38 -17.81 32.58 -23.13
C ARG A 38 -17.46 33.05 -24.54
N PRO A 39 -17.10 32.13 -25.44
CA PRO A 39 -16.85 32.50 -26.83
C PRO A 39 -18.17 32.94 -27.46
N GLU A 40 -18.24 34.15 -28.02
CA GLU A 40 -19.43 34.67 -28.73
C GLU A 40 -19.60 33.99 -30.10
N VAL A 41 -19.89 32.69 -30.10
CA VAL A 41 -19.85 31.80 -31.27
C VAL A 41 -21.16 31.03 -31.52
N GLY A 42 -22.19 31.29 -30.72
CA GLY A 42 -23.44 30.55 -30.68
C GLY A 42 -23.32 29.23 -29.90
N SER A 43 -24.21 28.28 -30.18
CA SER A 43 -24.19 26.96 -29.54
C SER A 43 -23.03 26.09 -30.04
N ILE A 44 -22.24 25.52 -29.12
CA ILE A 44 -21.18 24.57 -29.48
C ILE A 44 -21.81 23.18 -29.67
N MET A 45 -22.01 22.78 -30.93
CA MET A 45 -22.76 21.57 -31.29
C MET A 45 -21.93 20.30 -31.18
N LYS A 46 -20.61 20.39 -31.31
CA LYS A 46 -19.71 19.24 -31.22
C LYS A 46 -18.34 19.67 -30.71
N ILE A 47 -17.78 18.89 -29.79
CA ILE A 47 -16.43 19.11 -29.26
C ILE A 47 -15.56 17.89 -29.58
N ARG A 48 -14.30 18.12 -29.93
CA ARG A 48 -13.30 17.06 -30.08
C ARG A 48 -11.97 17.50 -29.49
N TRP A 49 -11.39 16.65 -28.64
CA TRP A 49 -10.07 16.84 -28.07
C TRP A 49 -8.97 16.41 -29.06
N SER A 50 -7.81 17.04 -28.94
CA SER A 50 -6.57 16.53 -29.54
C SER A 50 -6.21 15.18 -28.91
N PRO A 51 -5.49 14.28 -29.63
CA PRO A 51 -5.09 12.99 -29.09
C PRO A 51 -4.20 13.09 -27.84
N ASP A 52 -3.37 14.13 -27.75
CA ASP A 52 -2.53 14.45 -26.58
C ASP A 52 -3.32 15.07 -25.41
N GLY A 53 -4.61 15.39 -25.62
CA GLY A 53 -5.49 15.98 -24.61
C GLY A 53 -5.12 17.40 -24.17
N THR A 54 -4.24 18.11 -24.88
CA THR A 54 -3.81 19.49 -24.54
C THR A 54 -4.74 20.57 -25.12
N GLN A 55 -5.47 20.24 -26.17
CA GLN A 55 -6.32 21.16 -26.92
C GLN A 55 -7.67 20.54 -27.25
N LEU A 56 -8.64 21.40 -27.56
CA LEU A 56 -9.93 20.98 -28.08
C LEU A 56 -10.43 21.94 -29.15
N ALA A 57 -11.24 21.42 -30.07
CA ALA A 57 -11.94 22.18 -31.08
C ALA A 57 -13.46 21.99 -30.93
N GLY A 58 -14.21 23.09 -31.06
CA GLY A 58 -15.66 23.15 -30.98
C GLY A 58 -16.29 23.63 -32.28
N ALA A 59 -17.16 22.83 -32.90
CA ALA A 59 -17.97 23.25 -34.04
C ALA A 59 -19.21 24.01 -33.54
N CYS A 60 -19.38 25.25 -33.97
CA CYS A 60 -20.42 26.14 -33.45
C CYS A 60 -21.57 26.32 -34.46
N GLY A 61 -22.80 26.48 -33.96
CA GLY A 61 -24.00 26.64 -34.77
C GLY A 61 -23.99 27.88 -35.66
N GLY A 62 -23.18 28.89 -35.32
CA GLY A 62 -22.93 30.07 -36.16
C GLY A 62 -21.95 29.84 -37.32
N GLY A 63 -21.55 28.59 -37.60
CA GLY A 63 -20.62 28.24 -38.67
C GLY A 63 -19.14 28.46 -38.35
N ARG A 64 -18.81 28.95 -37.15
CA ARG A 64 -17.44 29.15 -36.67
C ARG A 64 -16.89 27.90 -35.99
N VAL A 65 -15.57 27.78 -35.95
CA VAL A 65 -14.87 26.77 -35.14
C VAL A 65 -14.12 27.47 -34.03
N ALA A 66 -14.40 27.09 -32.78
CA ALA A 66 -13.67 27.57 -31.61
C ALA A 66 -12.50 26.61 -31.33
N PHE A 67 -11.34 27.17 -31.02
CA PHE A 67 -10.18 26.40 -30.53
C PHE A 67 -9.91 26.83 -29.10
N ALA A 68 -9.69 25.87 -28.22
CA ALA A 68 -9.32 26.11 -26.84
C ALA A 68 -8.13 25.25 -26.45
N GLN A 69 -7.33 25.76 -25.53
CA GLN A 69 -6.13 25.11 -25.02
C GLN A 69 -6.16 25.12 -23.50
N LEU A 70 -5.64 24.04 -22.90
CA LEU A 70 -5.47 23.95 -21.46
C LEU A 70 -4.27 24.78 -21.01
N THR A 71 -4.53 25.74 -20.13
CA THR A 71 -3.56 26.53 -19.35
C THR A 71 -3.95 26.49 -17.87
N ASP A 72 -3.11 27.06 -17.02
CA ASP A 72 -3.32 27.24 -15.57
C ASP A 72 -3.49 25.93 -14.79
N ARG A 73 -2.94 24.84 -15.32
CA ARG A 73 -2.81 23.60 -14.55
C ARG A 73 -1.71 23.78 -13.51
N SER A 74 -2.06 23.63 -12.24
CA SER A 74 -1.12 23.74 -11.13
C SER A 74 -0.97 22.41 -10.36
N LEU A 75 0.28 22.07 -10.03
CA LEU A 75 0.66 20.93 -9.20
C LEU A 75 1.43 21.43 -7.99
N GLU A 76 1.23 20.81 -6.83
CA GLU A 76 1.83 21.21 -5.56
C GLU A 76 2.51 19.99 -4.92
N TYR A 77 3.73 20.17 -4.44
CA TYR A 77 4.45 19.19 -3.64
C TYR A 77 5.25 19.89 -2.55
N GLY A 78 4.86 19.67 -1.29
CA GLY A 78 5.44 20.39 -0.16
C GLY A 78 5.21 21.90 -0.29
N SER A 79 6.30 22.67 -0.36
CA SER A 79 6.26 24.13 -0.55
C SER A 79 6.35 24.57 -2.02
N VAL A 80 6.59 23.64 -2.95
CA VAL A 80 6.81 23.95 -4.37
C VAL A 80 5.50 23.80 -5.12
N THR A 81 5.20 24.79 -5.96
CA THR A 81 4.07 24.81 -6.88
C THR A 81 4.58 24.99 -8.30
N ALA A 82 4.12 24.15 -9.22
CA ALA A 82 4.43 24.25 -10.65
C ALA A 82 3.14 24.50 -11.43
N THR A 83 3.05 25.65 -12.10
CA THR A 83 1.86 26.12 -12.80
C THR A 83 2.16 26.31 -14.29
N LEU A 84 1.40 25.64 -15.15
CA LEU A 84 1.47 25.81 -16.61
C LEU A 84 0.77 27.11 -17.02
N THR A 85 1.49 28.23 -17.03
CA THR A 85 0.95 29.56 -17.36
C THR A 85 0.63 29.70 -18.84
N GLU A 86 1.49 29.16 -19.69
CA GLU A 86 1.31 29.13 -21.14
C GLU A 86 1.55 27.70 -21.68
N PRO A 87 1.10 27.38 -22.91
CA PRO A 87 1.35 26.09 -23.56
C PRO A 87 2.79 25.57 -23.55
N LYS A 88 3.73 26.50 -23.45
CA LYS A 88 5.18 26.28 -23.53
C LYS A 88 5.91 26.87 -22.32
N LYS A 89 5.20 27.28 -21.26
CA LYS A 89 5.82 27.88 -20.09
C LYS A 89 5.25 27.31 -18.80
N ILE A 90 6.14 26.96 -17.89
CA ILE A 90 5.79 26.56 -16.53
C ILE A 90 6.47 27.54 -15.58
N LEU A 91 5.68 28.16 -14.70
CA LEU A 91 6.19 28.92 -13.57
C LEU A 91 6.33 27.99 -12.37
N VAL A 92 7.50 27.99 -11.76
CA VAL A 92 7.79 27.22 -10.54
C VAL A 92 8.01 28.17 -9.37
N GLU A 93 7.15 28.08 -8.37
CA GLU A 93 7.18 28.91 -7.18
C GLU A 93 7.49 28.05 -5.96
N ASP A 94 8.46 28.44 -5.14
CA ASP A 94 8.71 27.83 -3.83
C ASP A 94 8.26 28.80 -2.74
N ALA A 95 7.25 28.43 -1.97
CA ALA A 95 6.69 29.25 -0.89
C ALA A 95 7.71 29.60 0.22
N ARG A 96 8.88 28.93 0.25
CA ARG A 96 9.98 29.26 1.16
C ARG A 96 10.85 30.43 0.68
N ASN A 97 10.88 30.66 -0.63
CA ASN A 97 11.64 31.74 -1.24
C ASN A 97 10.72 32.94 -1.47
N THR A 98 11.27 34.15 -1.34
CA THR A 98 10.56 35.41 -1.57
C THR A 98 10.67 35.92 -3.00
N ASP A 99 11.40 35.21 -3.86
CA ASP A 99 11.61 35.58 -5.27
C ASP A 99 10.39 35.19 -6.11
N ASP A 100 10.21 35.87 -7.26
CA ASP A 100 9.04 35.78 -8.16
C ASP A 100 8.88 34.43 -8.91
N GLY A 101 9.48 33.35 -8.39
CA GLY A 101 9.51 32.02 -9.02
C GLY A 101 10.48 31.91 -10.22
N GLU A 102 10.66 30.69 -10.71
CA GLU A 102 11.47 30.37 -11.88
C GLU A 102 10.58 30.03 -13.08
N GLU A 103 10.75 30.77 -14.20
CA GLU A 103 10.03 30.51 -15.44
C GLU A 103 10.80 29.52 -16.33
N LEU A 104 10.15 28.43 -16.71
CA LEU A 104 10.70 27.38 -17.57
C LEU A 104 10.06 27.44 -18.97
N ASP A 105 10.86 27.79 -19.97
CA ASP A 105 10.44 27.89 -21.37
C ASP A 105 10.75 26.63 -22.18
N PHE A 106 9.76 26.16 -22.95
CA PHE A 106 9.85 25.00 -23.85
C PHE A 106 9.68 25.45 -25.32
N PRO A 107 10.75 25.93 -25.99
CA PRO A 107 10.62 26.63 -27.27
C PRO A 107 10.18 25.71 -28.41
N ARG A 108 10.63 24.45 -28.39
CA ARG A 108 10.37 23.46 -29.46
C ARG A 108 8.91 23.06 -29.51
N ASP A 109 8.44 22.41 -28.45
CA ASP A 109 7.13 21.76 -28.38
C ASP A 109 6.35 22.21 -27.16
N ARG A 110 5.03 22.03 -27.22
CA ARG A 110 4.14 22.31 -26.08
C ARG A 110 4.32 21.23 -25.02
N VAL A 111 4.04 21.62 -23.78
CA VAL A 111 3.94 20.68 -22.66
C VAL A 111 2.70 19.80 -22.87
N VAL A 112 2.91 18.49 -22.87
CA VAL A 112 1.85 17.49 -23.00
C VAL A 112 1.39 17.03 -21.62
N GLU A 113 2.35 16.64 -20.78
CA GLU A 113 2.11 16.12 -19.44
C GLU A 113 3.28 16.50 -18.53
N PHE A 114 3.01 16.77 -17.25
CA PHE A 114 4.05 17.07 -16.27
C PHE A 114 3.63 16.59 -14.89
N ALA A 115 4.59 16.25 -14.06
CA ALA A 115 4.39 15.79 -12.70
C ALA A 115 5.43 16.41 -11.77
N LEU A 116 5.01 16.73 -10.56
CA LEU A 116 5.84 17.30 -9.50
C LEU A 116 5.75 16.39 -8.27
N GLY A 117 6.90 15.97 -7.74
CA GLY A 117 6.97 15.08 -6.58
C GLY A 117 8.38 14.57 -6.32
N TYR A 118 8.65 14.15 -5.08
CA TYR A 118 9.94 13.62 -4.64
C TYR A 118 11.13 14.51 -5.04
N GLU A 119 10.97 15.84 -4.88
CA GLU A 119 12.00 16.83 -5.23
C GLU A 119 12.33 16.91 -6.74
N HIS A 120 11.50 16.32 -7.59
CA HIS A 120 11.66 16.37 -9.04
C HIS A 120 10.43 16.95 -9.75
N LEU A 121 10.69 17.73 -10.79
CA LEU A 121 9.69 18.16 -11.78
C LEU A 121 10.02 17.48 -13.11
N VAL A 122 9.14 16.59 -13.56
CA VAL A 122 9.27 15.88 -14.84
C VAL A 122 8.28 16.48 -15.82
N VAL A 123 8.77 17.01 -16.95
CA VAL A 123 7.98 17.67 -17.98
C VAL A 123 8.16 16.94 -19.30
N CYS A 124 7.08 16.38 -19.83
CA CYS A 124 7.06 15.75 -21.15
C CYS A 124 6.40 16.68 -22.16
N THR A 125 7.15 17.04 -23.19
CA THR A 125 6.66 17.68 -24.41
C THR A 125 6.31 16.61 -25.45
N ALA A 126 5.91 17.02 -26.65
CA ALA A 126 5.61 16.08 -27.73
C ALA A 126 6.82 15.25 -28.18
N SER A 127 8.06 15.76 -28.03
CA SER A 127 9.28 15.10 -28.51
C SER A 127 10.41 14.99 -27.48
N GLN A 128 10.30 15.59 -26.30
CA GLN A 128 11.36 15.61 -25.30
C GLN A 128 10.81 15.51 -23.88
N CYS A 129 11.53 14.81 -23.01
CA CYS A 129 11.32 14.79 -21.57
C CYS A 129 12.42 15.60 -20.89
N PHE A 130 12.01 16.49 -19.99
CA PHE A 130 12.87 17.33 -19.16
C PHE A 130 12.70 16.89 -17.71
N ILE A 131 13.80 16.67 -17.01
CA ILE A 131 13.82 16.31 -15.59
C ILE A 131 14.58 17.42 -14.86
N TYR A 132 13.88 18.12 -13.99
CA TYR A 132 14.43 19.14 -13.12
C TYR A 132 14.52 18.61 -11.69
N GLU A 133 15.53 19.05 -10.96
CA GLU A 133 15.76 18.73 -9.55
C GLU A 133 15.52 19.99 -8.72
N SER A 134 14.57 19.94 -7.79
CA SER A 134 14.31 21.05 -6.87
C SER A 134 15.47 21.16 -5.86
N PRO A 135 15.99 22.37 -5.58
CA PRO A 135 15.51 23.68 -6.02
C PRO A 135 16.20 24.24 -7.28
N ASN A 136 17.03 23.47 -7.98
CA ASN A 136 17.81 23.97 -9.12
C ASN A 136 17.17 23.58 -10.47
N TYR A 137 16.44 24.51 -11.08
CA TYR A 137 15.76 24.26 -12.36
C TYR A 137 16.57 24.72 -13.59
N ASN A 138 17.79 25.20 -13.42
CA ASN A 138 18.60 25.73 -14.53
C ASN A 138 19.22 24.65 -15.43
N THR A 139 19.47 23.45 -14.89
CA THR A 139 20.21 22.38 -15.58
C THR A 139 19.40 21.09 -15.66
N PRO A 140 18.34 21.03 -16.48
CA PRO A 140 17.54 19.81 -16.62
C PRO A 140 18.31 18.69 -17.32
N GLN A 141 18.02 17.45 -16.93
CA GLN A 141 18.34 16.29 -17.76
C GLN A 141 17.30 16.16 -18.87
N ILE A 142 17.74 16.00 -20.11
CA ILE A 142 16.86 15.99 -21.29
C ILE A 142 17.11 14.74 -22.11
N PHE A 143 16.04 14.06 -22.52
CA PHE A 143 16.10 12.98 -23.51
C PHE A 143 14.91 13.03 -24.48
N ASP A 144 15.11 12.49 -25.67
CA ASP A 144 14.09 12.50 -26.72
C ASP A 144 13.02 11.42 -26.50
N LEU A 145 11.76 11.81 -26.70
CA LEU A 145 10.57 10.97 -26.71
C LEU A 145 10.18 10.64 -28.14
N ARG A 146 9.73 9.40 -28.36
CA ARG A 146 9.25 8.96 -29.69
C ARG A 146 7.74 9.15 -29.88
N ASN A 147 6.99 9.19 -28.78
CA ASN A 147 5.53 9.25 -28.77
C ASN A 147 5.07 10.22 -27.67
N PRO A 148 3.89 10.84 -27.83
CA PRO A 148 3.31 11.68 -26.79
C PRO A 148 2.98 10.83 -25.55
N VAL A 149 3.28 11.40 -24.39
CA VAL A 149 3.08 10.79 -23.07
C VAL A 149 1.65 11.02 -22.58
N ASN A 150 1.03 9.97 -22.04
CA ASN A 150 -0.32 10.02 -21.49
C ASN A 150 -0.35 10.14 -19.96
N LEU A 151 0.65 9.58 -19.28
CA LEU A 151 0.71 9.49 -17.83
C LEU A 151 2.16 9.49 -17.36
N ILE A 152 2.41 10.25 -16.29
CA ILE A 152 3.67 10.24 -15.55
C ILE A 152 3.35 9.83 -14.10
N VAL A 153 4.04 8.82 -13.58
CA VAL A 153 3.92 8.40 -12.18
C VAL A 153 5.29 8.50 -11.53
N LEU A 154 5.41 9.31 -10.48
CA LEU A 154 6.67 9.54 -9.77
C LEU A 154 6.82 8.61 -8.57
N SER A 155 8.05 8.31 -8.20
CA SER A 155 8.43 7.69 -6.92
C SER A 155 9.74 8.30 -6.41
N GLN A 156 10.21 7.89 -5.23
CA GLN A 156 11.43 8.44 -4.63
C GLN A 156 12.71 8.28 -5.47
N LYS A 157 12.84 7.20 -6.27
CA LYS A 157 14.09 6.90 -7.01
C LYS A 157 13.96 6.87 -8.52
N ASN A 158 12.74 6.73 -9.01
CA ASN A 158 12.44 6.55 -10.42
C ASN A 158 11.03 7.03 -10.73
N PHE A 159 10.75 7.21 -12.00
CA PHE A 159 9.44 7.57 -12.51
C PHE A 159 9.06 6.67 -13.69
N ALA A 160 7.77 6.53 -13.93
CA ALA A 160 7.22 5.81 -15.06
C ALA A 160 6.57 6.79 -16.02
N ILE A 161 6.90 6.65 -17.31
CA ILE A 161 6.22 7.28 -18.43
C ILE A 161 5.37 6.22 -19.12
N VAL A 162 4.13 6.58 -19.45
CA VAL A 162 3.25 5.74 -20.27
C VAL A 162 2.97 6.44 -21.59
N ASP A 163 3.24 5.75 -22.70
CA ASP A 163 2.80 6.14 -24.04
C ASP A 163 1.95 5.03 -24.68
N THR A 164 1.14 5.38 -25.68
CA THR A 164 0.18 4.45 -26.32
C THR A 164 0.81 3.37 -27.19
N VAL A 165 2.10 3.47 -27.52
CA VAL A 165 2.77 2.65 -28.53
C VAL A 165 3.81 1.72 -27.90
N GLN A 166 4.75 2.24 -27.11
CA GLN A 166 5.78 1.49 -26.39
C GLN A 166 5.27 0.98 -25.04
N GLY A 167 4.22 1.59 -24.48
CA GLY A 167 3.66 1.23 -23.19
C GLY A 167 4.36 1.91 -22.03
N ILE A 168 4.77 1.13 -21.03
CA ILE A 168 5.30 1.65 -19.77
C ILE A 168 6.84 1.62 -19.82
N GLY A 169 7.48 2.79 -19.72
CA GLY A 169 8.92 2.91 -19.51
C GLY A 169 9.23 3.44 -18.12
N VAL A 170 10.07 2.73 -17.36
CA VAL A 170 10.57 3.18 -16.05
C VAL A 170 11.95 3.80 -16.22
N TYR A 171 12.14 5.00 -15.68
CA TYR A 171 13.36 5.81 -15.81
C TYR A 171 13.85 6.23 -14.43
N ASN A 172 15.17 6.36 -14.27
CA ASN A 172 15.72 7.10 -13.13
C ASN A 172 15.73 8.61 -13.42
N TYR A 173 15.99 9.42 -12.40
CA TYR A 173 16.01 10.89 -12.55
C TYR A 173 17.23 11.42 -13.33
N GLU A 174 18.20 10.57 -13.66
CA GLU A 174 19.27 10.85 -14.62
C GLU A 174 18.86 10.63 -16.10
N GLY A 175 17.58 10.32 -16.38
CA GLY A 175 17.05 10.17 -17.74
C GLY A 175 17.36 8.83 -18.41
N ARG A 176 17.93 7.86 -17.68
CA ARG A 176 18.20 6.52 -18.17
C ARG A 176 16.98 5.61 -17.97
N GLN A 177 16.56 4.96 -19.05
CA GLN A 177 15.54 3.90 -18.95
C GLN A 177 16.10 2.69 -18.19
N LEU A 178 15.42 2.31 -17.10
CA LEU A 178 15.73 1.16 -16.27
C LEU A 178 15.06 -0.10 -16.82
N SER A 179 13.75 -0.04 -17.07
CA SER A 179 12.96 -1.20 -17.48
C SER A 179 11.73 -0.85 -18.31
N THR A 180 11.09 -1.89 -18.86
CA THR A 180 9.86 -1.79 -19.66
C THR A 180 8.88 -2.89 -19.22
N PRO A 181 8.17 -2.72 -18.07
CA PRO A 181 7.21 -3.70 -17.58
C PRO A 181 6.11 -3.98 -18.60
N ARG A 182 5.90 -5.26 -18.94
CA ARG A 182 4.92 -5.67 -19.94
C ARG A 182 4.36 -7.06 -19.67
N PHE A 183 3.15 -7.30 -20.13
CA PHE A 183 2.49 -8.60 -20.12
C PHE A 183 1.53 -8.73 -21.30
N GLN A 184 1.13 -9.96 -21.61
CA GLN A 184 0.20 -10.23 -22.71
C GLN A 184 -1.17 -9.59 -22.40
N GLY A 185 -1.67 -8.77 -23.32
CA GLY A 185 -2.96 -8.10 -23.17
C GLY A 185 -2.90 -6.71 -22.53
N LEU A 186 -1.70 -6.22 -22.15
CA LEU A 186 -1.53 -4.84 -21.69
C LEU A 186 -2.00 -3.84 -22.77
N ARG A 187 -2.87 -2.90 -22.38
CA ARG A 187 -3.37 -1.81 -23.23
C ARG A 187 -3.01 -0.45 -22.62
N PRO A 188 -1.84 0.11 -22.95
CA PRO A 188 -1.35 1.33 -22.32
C PRO A 188 -2.30 2.54 -22.45
N GLU A 189 -3.11 2.58 -23.50
CA GLU A 189 -4.09 3.63 -23.77
C GLU A 189 -5.19 3.76 -22.71
N PHE A 190 -5.46 2.71 -21.93
CA PHE A 190 -6.46 2.74 -20.86
C PHE A 190 -5.85 2.87 -19.46
N LEU A 191 -4.51 2.98 -19.35
CA LEU A 191 -3.86 3.11 -18.04
C LEU A 191 -4.14 4.50 -17.46
N SER A 192 -4.55 4.51 -16.21
CA SER A 192 -4.81 5.72 -15.43
C SER A 192 -3.97 5.74 -14.16
N ALA A 193 -3.92 6.89 -13.48
CA ALA A 193 -3.28 7.02 -12.18
C ALA A 193 -3.89 6.12 -11.09
N ASP A 194 -5.12 5.61 -11.28
CA ASP A 194 -5.75 4.67 -10.36
C ASP A 194 -5.36 3.21 -10.68
N GLY A 195 -4.91 2.92 -11.91
CA GLY A 195 -4.57 1.57 -12.39
C GLY A 195 -3.08 1.25 -12.52
N LEU A 196 -2.20 2.24 -12.37
CA LEU A 196 -0.75 2.09 -12.37
C LEU A 196 -0.17 2.78 -11.12
N SER A 197 0.59 2.03 -10.33
CA SER A 197 1.32 2.59 -9.18
C SER A 197 2.79 2.21 -9.26
N LEU A 198 3.64 3.15 -8.82
CA LEU A 198 5.10 2.98 -8.77
C LEU A 198 5.61 3.24 -7.35
N SER A 199 6.56 2.42 -6.91
CA SER A 199 7.48 2.71 -5.80
C SER A 199 8.91 2.61 -6.31
N SER A 200 9.90 2.88 -5.45
CA SER A 200 11.31 2.83 -5.84
C SER A 200 11.79 1.48 -6.42
N ASP A 201 11.06 0.40 -6.16
CA ASP A 201 11.42 -0.99 -6.44
C ASP A 201 10.31 -1.83 -7.09
N VAL A 202 9.04 -1.39 -7.08
CA VAL A 202 7.90 -2.17 -7.57
C VAL A 202 7.03 -1.32 -8.50
N VAL A 203 6.58 -1.93 -9.60
CA VAL A 203 5.52 -1.42 -10.48
C VAL A 203 4.32 -2.33 -10.33
N ALA A 204 3.16 -1.78 -9.93
CA ALA A 204 1.90 -2.52 -9.83
C ALA A 204 0.91 -2.01 -10.88
N ILE A 205 0.23 -2.93 -11.56
CA ILE A 205 -0.67 -2.64 -12.67
C ILE A 205 -1.97 -3.43 -12.49
N ILE A 206 -3.13 -2.78 -12.58
CA ILE A 206 -4.41 -3.49 -12.72
C ILE A 206 -4.50 -4.02 -14.15
N ASP A 207 -4.72 -5.33 -14.29
CA ASP A 207 -4.92 -5.94 -15.60
C ASP A 207 -6.26 -5.46 -16.20
N GLN A 208 -6.22 -4.82 -17.35
CA GLN A 208 -7.43 -4.28 -18.00
C GLN A 208 -8.20 -5.33 -18.80
N THR A 209 -7.60 -6.51 -18.99
CA THR A 209 -8.31 -7.67 -19.56
C THR A 209 -9.03 -8.47 -18.46
N ASP A 210 -8.56 -8.35 -17.22
CA ASP A 210 -9.16 -8.93 -16.03
C ASP A 210 -8.99 -7.95 -14.84
N PHE A 211 -9.99 -7.09 -14.64
CA PHE A 211 -9.99 -6.08 -13.58
C PHE A 211 -9.91 -6.66 -12.16
N LYS A 212 -9.90 -7.98 -12.00
CA LYS A 212 -9.72 -8.67 -10.71
C LYS A 212 -8.28 -9.06 -10.42
N THR A 213 -7.36 -8.80 -11.34
CA THR A 213 -5.96 -9.20 -11.24
C THR A 213 -5.04 -7.97 -11.19
N ILE A 214 -4.17 -7.90 -10.17
CA ILE A 214 -3.05 -6.95 -10.11
C ILE A 214 -1.76 -7.69 -10.47
N ARG A 215 -0.98 -7.11 -11.38
CA ARG A 215 0.32 -7.61 -11.80
C ARG A 215 1.44 -6.75 -11.21
N CYS A 216 2.38 -7.38 -10.52
CA CYS A 216 3.52 -6.69 -9.91
C CYS A 216 4.84 -7.04 -10.61
N PHE A 217 5.66 -6.03 -10.88
CA PHE A 217 6.95 -6.14 -11.55
C PHE A 217 8.03 -5.45 -10.72
N ASP A 218 9.25 -5.96 -10.82
CA ASP A 218 10.44 -5.30 -10.30
C ASP A 218 10.75 -4.06 -11.15
N ALA A 219 10.86 -2.88 -10.53
CA ALA A 219 11.02 -1.61 -11.23
C ALA A 219 12.34 -1.50 -12.00
N LEU A 220 13.40 -2.17 -11.52
CA LEU A 220 14.73 -2.13 -12.14
C LEU A 220 14.84 -3.05 -13.35
N THR A 221 14.29 -4.26 -13.27
CA THR A 221 14.45 -5.31 -14.30
C THR A 221 13.23 -5.45 -15.20
N GLY A 222 12.07 -4.92 -14.79
CA GLY A 222 10.79 -5.10 -15.47
C GLY A 222 10.26 -6.54 -15.42
N ARG A 223 10.89 -7.41 -14.63
CA ARG A 223 10.50 -8.82 -14.51
C ARG A 223 9.32 -8.95 -13.54
N PRO A 224 8.39 -9.88 -13.79
CA PRO A 224 7.31 -10.14 -12.86
C PRO A 224 7.86 -10.60 -11.50
N LEU A 225 7.28 -10.09 -10.39
CA LEU A 225 7.69 -10.47 -9.04
C LEU A 225 7.19 -11.88 -8.68
N GLY A 226 8.11 -12.76 -8.26
CA GLY A 226 7.83 -14.13 -7.82
C GLY A 226 7.39 -15.10 -8.94
N SER A 227 7.17 -16.38 -8.58
CA SER A 227 6.71 -17.45 -9.49
C SER A 227 5.21 -17.33 -9.81
N GLY A 228 4.79 -16.20 -10.37
CA GLY A 228 3.42 -16.02 -10.90
C GLY A 228 2.75 -14.65 -10.74
N SER A 229 3.42 -13.59 -10.23
CA SER A 229 3.13 -12.14 -10.31
C SER A 229 1.71 -11.56 -10.22
N GLU A 230 0.68 -12.38 -10.04
CA GLU A 230 -0.73 -12.02 -10.12
C GLU A 230 -1.34 -12.11 -8.73
N ILE A 231 -1.83 -10.97 -8.24
CA ILE A 231 -2.69 -10.89 -7.07
C ILE A 231 -4.12 -10.92 -7.60
N LYS A 232 -4.82 -12.03 -7.38
CA LYS A 232 -6.22 -12.19 -7.78
C LYS A 232 -7.14 -11.83 -6.63
N HIS A 233 -8.20 -11.11 -6.95
CA HIS A 233 -9.28 -10.75 -6.03
C HIS A 233 -10.62 -11.30 -6.54
N ASP A 234 -11.61 -11.41 -5.66
CA ASP A 234 -12.93 -11.93 -6.06
C ASP A 234 -13.76 -10.88 -6.80
N GLN A 235 -13.51 -9.60 -6.50
CA GLN A 235 -14.21 -8.43 -7.06
C GLN A 235 -13.30 -7.63 -7.99
N GLU A 236 -13.91 -6.83 -8.86
CA GLU A 236 -13.16 -5.89 -9.70
C GLU A 236 -12.45 -4.86 -8.85
N ILE A 237 -11.21 -4.54 -9.22
CA ILE A 237 -10.32 -3.63 -8.52
C ILE A 237 -10.37 -2.29 -9.24
N THR A 238 -10.70 -1.23 -8.51
CA THR A 238 -10.91 0.10 -9.09
C THR A 238 -9.71 1.00 -8.91
N LYS A 239 -8.90 0.79 -7.86
CA LYS A 239 -7.74 1.61 -7.54
C LYS A 239 -6.66 0.80 -6.83
N ILE A 240 -5.40 1.05 -7.17
CA ILE A 240 -4.22 0.53 -6.46
C ILE A 240 -3.31 1.68 -6.00
N ALA A 241 -2.56 1.47 -4.91
CA ALA A 241 -1.51 2.39 -4.48
C ALA A 241 -0.40 1.65 -3.71
N LEU A 242 0.84 1.83 -4.14
CA LEU A 242 2.05 1.31 -3.48
C LEU A 242 2.54 2.28 -2.41
N SER A 243 2.96 1.74 -1.26
CA SER A 243 3.62 2.52 -0.23
C SER A 243 4.98 3.00 -0.72
N GLN A 244 5.41 4.18 -0.25
CA GLN A 244 6.66 4.81 -0.68
C GLN A 244 7.80 4.56 0.30
N PHE A 245 7.48 4.24 1.54
CA PHE A 245 8.44 3.91 2.58
C PHE A 245 9.01 2.48 2.44
N GLY A 246 10.24 2.31 2.93
CA GLY A 246 10.98 1.05 2.88
C GLY A 246 12.04 1.01 1.78
N THR A 247 13.13 0.29 2.06
CA THR A 247 14.30 0.18 1.17
C THR A 247 14.26 -1.07 0.28
N SER A 248 13.39 -2.03 0.60
CA SER A 248 13.29 -3.31 -0.08
C SER A 248 11.85 -3.65 -0.48
N SER A 249 11.72 -4.48 -1.52
CA SER A 249 10.43 -5.00 -1.97
C SER A 249 9.74 -5.90 -0.94
N MET A 250 10.46 -6.33 0.11
CA MET A 250 9.91 -7.11 1.23
C MET A 250 9.16 -6.24 2.24
N ASP A 251 9.53 -4.96 2.37
CA ASP A 251 8.86 -3.99 3.24
C ASP A 251 7.69 -3.32 2.53
N ARG A 252 7.74 -3.29 1.19
CA ARG A 252 6.75 -2.66 0.34
C ARG A 252 5.35 -3.24 0.53
N ARG A 253 4.37 -2.35 0.63
CA ARG A 253 2.95 -2.69 0.74
C ARG A 253 2.18 -2.06 -0.40
N MET A 254 1.06 -2.67 -0.71
CA MET A 254 0.09 -2.14 -1.64
C MET A 254 -1.26 -2.13 -0.95
N VAL A 255 -2.01 -1.07 -1.18
CA VAL A 255 -3.44 -1.05 -0.93
C VAL A 255 -4.20 -1.09 -2.24
N PHE A 256 -5.40 -1.65 -2.21
CA PHE A 256 -6.32 -1.56 -3.34
C PHE A 256 -7.76 -1.44 -2.85
N ILE A 257 -8.58 -0.76 -3.65
CA ILE A 257 -10.02 -0.61 -3.44
C ILE A 257 -10.73 -1.45 -4.50
N ASP A 258 -11.72 -2.23 -4.07
CA ASP A 258 -12.58 -2.99 -4.97
C ASP A 258 -13.90 -2.27 -5.31
N ALA A 259 -14.66 -2.84 -6.24
CA ALA A 259 -15.95 -2.30 -6.68
C ALA A 259 -17.00 -2.19 -5.57
N ASN A 260 -16.83 -2.93 -4.46
CA ASN A 260 -17.68 -2.84 -3.28
C ASN A 260 -17.25 -1.72 -2.32
N ARG A 261 -16.25 -0.92 -2.71
CA ARG A 261 -15.63 0.13 -1.88
C ARG A 261 -15.01 -0.43 -0.60
N GLU A 262 -14.43 -1.63 -0.70
CA GLU A 262 -13.67 -2.23 0.38
C GLU A 262 -12.17 -2.03 0.13
N LEU A 263 -11.46 -1.63 1.18
CA LEU A 263 -10.03 -1.39 1.14
C LEU A 263 -9.29 -2.62 1.66
N PHE A 264 -8.36 -3.11 0.85
CA PHE A 264 -7.49 -4.23 1.17
C PHE A 264 -6.04 -3.78 1.22
N VAL A 265 -5.25 -4.47 2.06
CA VAL A 265 -3.80 -4.35 2.14
C VAL A 265 -3.17 -5.68 1.75
N THR A 266 -2.08 -5.60 1.01
CA THR A 266 -1.32 -6.75 0.55
C THR A 266 0.18 -6.41 0.50
N PRO A 267 1.09 -7.27 0.99
CA PRO A 267 2.50 -7.18 0.62
C PRO A 267 2.68 -7.40 -0.89
N THR A 268 3.76 -6.86 -1.45
CA THR A 268 4.14 -7.02 -2.87
C THR A 268 5.12 -8.16 -3.11
N ALA A 269 5.71 -8.69 -2.06
CA ALA A 269 6.53 -9.89 -2.07
C ALA A 269 5.95 -10.93 -1.11
N GLN A 270 6.36 -12.19 -1.26
CA GLN A 270 5.98 -13.21 -0.29
C GLN A 270 6.64 -12.89 1.05
N LEU A 271 5.81 -12.63 2.06
CA LEU A 271 6.30 -12.49 3.42
C LEU A 271 6.84 -13.85 3.90
N PRO A 272 7.98 -13.87 4.61
CA PRO A 272 8.32 -14.98 5.50
C PRO A 272 7.18 -15.06 6.52
N GLY A 273 6.31 -16.03 6.36
CA GLY A 273 5.19 -16.29 7.26
C GLY A 273 4.12 -17.12 6.59
N VAL A 274 3.94 -16.86 5.30
CA VAL A 274 2.62 -16.85 4.71
C VAL A 274 2.59 -17.70 3.46
N LYS A 275 1.88 -18.84 3.55
CA LYS A 275 1.65 -19.72 2.40
C LYS A 275 0.83 -19.06 1.29
N LYS A 276 -0.14 -18.21 1.65
CA LYS A 276 -0.89 -17.43 0.66
C LYS A 276 0.03 -16.36 0.10
N LYS A 277 0.45 -16.52 -1.16
CA LYS A 277 1.11 -15.47 -1.94
C LYS A 277 0.30 -14.18 -1.76
N PHE A 278 0.98 -13.14 -1.28
CA PHE A 278 0.42 -11.80 -1.06
C PHE A 278 -0.58 -11.61 0.10
N ALA A 279 -0.90 -12.64 0.89
CA ALA A 279 -1.52 -12.47 2.23
C ALA A 279 -2.71 -11.49 2.35
N VAL A 280 -3.51 -11.25 1.30
CA VAL A 280 -4.50 -10.16 1.22
C VAL A 280 -5.39 -10.07 2.46
N GLN A 281 -5.48 -8.89 3.07
CA GLN A 281 -6.31 -8.62 4.24
C GLN A 281 -7.20 -7.40 4.01
N LYS A 282 -8.45 -7.48 4.44
CA LYS A 282 -9.38 -6.34 4.46
C LYS A 282 -9.02 -5.39 5.61
N LEU A 283 -8.96 -4.10 5.34
CA LEU A 283 -8.65 -3.05 6.31
C LEU A 283 -9.88 -2.23 6.70
N CYS A 284 -10.69 -1.80 5.73
CA CYS A 284 -11.88 -0.98 5.97
C CYS A 284 -12.94 -1.15 4.86
N THR A 285 -14.15 -0.64 5.07
CA THR A 285 -15.30 -0.67 4.15
C THR A 285 -15.79 0.73 3.82
N GLN A 286 -16.64 0.87 2.81
CA GLN A 286 -17.25 2.16 2.41
C GLN A 286 -16.19 3.24 2.17
N VAL A 287 -15.10 2.85 1.53
CA VAL A 287 -13.96 3.73 1.28
C VAL A 287 -14.21 4.58 0.03
N ASP A 288 -14.08 5.88 0.18
CA ASP A 288 -14.17 6.82 -0.95
C ASP A 288 -12.79 7.06 -1.59
N THR A 289 -11.75 7.20 -0.76
CA THR A 289 -10.39 7.51 -1.24
C THR A 289 -9.32 7.10 -0.24
N VAL A 290 -8.11 6.87 -0.75
CA VAL A 290 -6.93 6.47 0.03
C VAL A 290 -5.65 7.14 -0.51
N ALA A 291 -4.71 7.47 0.36
CA ALA A 291 -3.36 7.90 0.00
C ALA A 291 -2.32 7.46 1.05
N TRP A 292 -1.16 7.00 0.57
CA TRP A 292 0.02 6.79 1.41
C TRP A 292 0.68 8.13 1.74
N ASN A 293 1.35 8.18 2.88
CA ASN A 293 2.27 9.24 3.19
C ASN A 293 3.52 9.17 2.29
N ASP A 294 4.11 10.32 2.03
CA ASP A 294 5.30 10.48 1.18
C ASP A 294 6.58 9.87 1.79
N ALA A 295 6.74 9.98 3.11
CA ALA A 295 7.98 9.64 3.81
C ALA A 295 7.85 8.46 4.79
N SER A 296 6.64 7.93 5.02
CA SER A 296 6.38 6.84 5.96
C SER A 296 5.29 5.90 5.46
N ASP A 297 5.12 4.75 6.11
CA ASP A 297 4.05 3.80 5.79
C ASP A 297 2.69 4.20 6.44
N MET A 298 2.51 5.46 6.81
CA MET A 298 1.19 5.95 7.24
C MET A 298 0.21 5.96 6.08
N LEU A 299 -1.06 5.65 6.37
CA LEU A 299 -2.13 5.58 5.37
C LEU A 299 -3.32 6.44 5.79
N ALA A 300 -3.69 7.39 4.94
CA ALA A 300 -4.90 8.19 5.09
C ALA A 300 -6.03 7.57 4.27
N VAL A 301 -7.19 7.37 4.88
CA VAL A 301 -8.38 6.76 4.27
C VAL A 301 -9.60 7.60 4.64
N ILE A 302 -10.41 8.00 3.66
CA ILE A 302 -11.73 8.56 3.94
C ILE A 302 -12.78 7.46 3.74
N SER A 303 -13.53 7.19 4.80
CA SER A 303 -14.56 6.15 4.85
C SER A 303 -15.72 6.66 5.70
N ASP A 304 -16.95 6.49 5.20
CA ASP A 304 -18.19 6.88 5.89
C ASP A 304 -18.13 8.30 6.49
N SER A 305 -17.68 9.27 5.69
CA SER A 305 -17.49 10.69 6.10
C SER A 305 -16.53 10.90 7.29
N ARG A 306 -15.59 9.98 7.54
CA ARG A 306 -14.53 10.12 8.54
C ARG A 306 -13.17 9.94 7.90
N LEU A 307 -12.18 10.66 8.42
CA LEU A 307 -10.79 10.50 8.04
C LEU A 307 -10.11 9.57 9.04
N PHE A 308 -9.70 8.40 8.56
CA PHE A 308 -8.89 7.44 9.29
C PHE A 308 -7.44 7.61 8.88
N THR A 309 -6.56 7.90 9.84
CA THR A 309 -5.12 7.90 9.64
C THR A 309 -4.52 6.70 10.37
N TYR A 310 -4.19 5.66 9.62
CA TYR A 310 -3.49 4.50 10.15
C TYR A 310 -2.00 4.84 10.28
N PHE A 311 -1.50 4.86 11.52
CA PHE A 311 -0.09 5.15 11.80
C PHE A 311 0.84 3.99 11.42
N TYR A 312 0.34 2.75 11.44
CA TYR A 312 1.11 1.57 11.04
C TYR A 312 0.18 0.47 10.51
N PRO A 313 -0.29 0.56 9.24
CA PRO A 313 -1.17 -0.43 8.62
C PRO A 313 -0.60 -1.86 8.67
N HIS A 314 0.72 -1.99 8.71
CA HIS A 314 1.42 -3.27 8.83
C HIS A 314 1.11 -4.02 10.14
N ALA A 315 0.57 -3.34 11.16
CA ALA A 315 0.04 -3.99 12.36
C ALA A 315 -0.93 -5.14 12.03
N LEU A 316 -1.63 -5.09 10.89
CA LEU A 316 -2.56 -6.14 10.45
C LEU A 316 -1.92 -7.52 10.26
N TYR A 317 -0.62 -7.56 9.94
CA TYR A 317 0.16 -8.81 9.78
C TYR A 317 0.92 -9.20 11.05
N VAL A 318 0.98 -8.30 12.04
CA VAL A 318 1.63 -8.55 13.32
C VAL A 318 0.60 -8.98 14.35
N ASP A 319 -0.44 -8.16 14.54
CA ASP A 319 -1.52 -8.32 15.49
C ASP A 319 -2.75 -7.53 15.02
N LYS A 320 -3.74 -8.25 14.49
CA LYS A 320 -4.98 -7.65 13.98
C LYS A 320 -5.75 -6.86 15.03
N ASP A 321 -5.64 -7.26 16.30
CA ASP A 321 -6.41 -6.68 17.39
C ASP A 321 -5.77 -5.34 17.84
N LEU A 322 -4.51 -5.06 17.47
CA LEU A 322 -3.88 -3.75 17.69
C LEU A 322 -4.26 -2.71 16.62
N VAL A 323 -4.69 -3.11 15.42
CA VAL A 323 -4.91 -2.20 14.28
C VAL A 323 -5.87 -1.06 14.63
N GLY A 324 -6.97 -1.36 15.33
CA GLY A 324 -7.94 -0.36 15.77
C GLY A 324 -7.39 0.65 16.80
N GLN A 325 -6.23 0.36 17.39
CA GLN A 325 -5.54 1.25 18.33
C GLN A 325 -4.37 2.00 17.67
N THR A 326 -3.90 1.59 16.49
CA THR A 326 -2.80 2.23 15.75
C THR A 326 -3.30 3.26 14.74
N LEU A 327 -4.44 3.91 15.01
CA LEU A 327 -5.04 4.86 14.10
C LEU A 327 -5.65 6.05 14.83
N ASP A 328 -5.66 7.18 14.15
CA ASP A 328 -6.42 8.37 14.53
C ASP A 328 -7.69 8.46 13.68
N VAL A 329 -8.78 8.96 14.28
CA VAL A 329 -10.05 9.17 13.58
C VAL A 329 -10.46 10.62 13.77
N GLN A 330 -10.57 11.34 12.67
CA GLN A 330 -11.06 12.71 12.64
C GLN A 330 -12.44 12.75 11.98
N ASP A 331 -13.27 13.68 12.42
CA ASP A 331 -14.54 13.96 11.74
C ASP A 331 -14.24 14.51 10.34
N GLY A 332 -14.83 13.88 9.34
CA GLY A 332 -14.64 14.22 7.93
C GLY A 332 -15.91 14.78 7.28
N ALA A 333 -16.93 15.15 8.07
CA ALA A 333 -18.19 15.68 7.54
C ALA A 333 -17.98 16.88 6.59
N GLU A 334 -16.94 17.69 6.84
CA GLU A 334 -16.59 18.84 6.00
C GLU A 334 -16.11 18.46 4.58
N PHE A 335 -15.63 17.23 4.38
CA PHE A 335 -15.20 16.74 3.07
C PHE A 335 -16.38 16.41 2.13
N GLY A 336 -17.60 16.37 2.66
CA GLY A 336 -18.81 16.19 1.85
C GLY A 336 -18.85 14.86 1.08
N LYS A 337 -19.54 14.86 -0.06
CA LYS A 337 -19.73 13.66 -0.89
C LYS A 337 -18.57 13.50 -1.88
N ILE A 338 -18.15 12.25 -2.12
CA ILE A 338 -17.11 11.87 -3.11
C ILE A 338 -15.79 12.64 -2.91
N PRO A 339 -15.21 12.66 -1.69
CA PRO A 339 -13.93 13.30 -1.45
C PRO A 339 -12.79 12.52 -2.09
N VAL A 340 -11.75 13.24 -2.52
CA VAL A 340 -10.53 12.65 -3.10
C VAL A 340 -9.32 13.21 -2.35
N ILE A 341 -8.52 12.34 -1.72
CA ILE A 341 -7.25 12.75 -1.14
C ILE A 341 -6.29 13.03 -2.30
N LYS A 342 -5.85 14.29 -2.43
CA LYS A 342 -4.89 14.73 -3.46
C LYS A 342 -3.47 14.37 -3.06
N SER A 343 -3.12 14.59 -1.79
CA SER A 343 -1.79 14.32 -1.25
C SER A 343 -1.83 14.07 0.26
N PHE A 344 -0.85 13.31 0.74
CA PHE A 344 -0.52 13.17 2.16
C PHE A 344 0.98 13.38 2.32
N PHE A 345 1.37 14.63 2.57
CA PHE A 345 2.77 15.06 2.61
C PHE A 345 3.14 15.47 4.04
N GLY A 346 4.13 14.81 4.63
CA GLY A 346 4.53 15.02 6.02
C GLY A 346 3.36 14.86 6.99
N THR A 347 2.90 15.97 7.57
CA THR A 347 1.77 16.00 8.52
C THR A 347 0.46 16.51 7.91
N THR A 348 0.44 16.80 6.60
CA THR A 348 -0.65 17.49 5.94
C THR A 348 -1.36 16.58 4.95
N ILE A 349 -2.67 16.46 5.07
CA ILE A 349 -3.54 15.72 4.15
C ILE A 349 -4.42 16.74 3.41
N THR A 350 -4.24 16.82 2.09
CA THR A 350 -5.04 17.71 1.24
C THR A 350 -6.14 16.91 0.57
N VAL A 351 -7.39 17.31 0.80
CA VAL A 351 -8.60 16.63 0.31
C VAL A 351 -9.37 17.56 -0.63
N ARG A 352 -9.71 17.07 -1.80
CA ARG A 352 -10.59 17.75 -2.75
C ARG A 352 -12.03 17.28 -2.57
N ARG A 353 -12.94 18.24 -2.37
CA ARG A 353 -14.39 18.03 -2.32
C ARG A 353 -14.99 17.91 -3.73
N ALA A 354 -16.21 17.37 -3.81
CA ALA A 354 -16.94 17.28 -5.08
C ALA A 354 -17.30 18.64 -5.73
N ASP A 355 -17.26 19.74 -4.98
CA ASP A 355 -17.43 21.10 -5.50
C ASP A 355 -16.12 21.73 -6.02
N GLY A 356 -14.99 21.03 -5.89
CA GLY A 356 -13.67 21.47 -6.32
C GLY A 356 -12.83 22.15 -5.23
N ALA A 357 -13.43 22.46 -4.07
CA ALA A 357 -12.69 23.08 -2.97
C ALA A 357 -11.61 22.15 -2.41
N LEU A 358 -10.45 22.71 -2.09
CA LEU A 358 -9.35 22.03 -1.40
C LEU A 358 -9.43 22.33 0.09
N LEU A 359 -9.52 21.28 0.89
CA LEU A 359 -9.47 21.32 2.34
C LEU A 359 -8.20 20.64 2.84
N THR A 360 -7.72 21.08 3.99
CA THR A 360 -6.49 20.56 4.59
C THR A 360 -6.80 20.03 5.99
N SER A 361 -6.40 18.79 6.25
CA SER A 361 -6.38 18.19 7.59
C SER A 361 -4.94 17.90 8.00
N THR A 362 -4.69 17.88 9.30
CA THR A 362 -3.36 17.66 9.87
C THR A 362 -3.32 16.42 10.74
N VAL A 363 -2.21 15.71 10.70
CA VAL A 363 -1.91 14.57 11.56
C VAL A 363 -0.75 14.90 12.51
N PRO A 364 -0.67 14.27 13.69
CA PRO A 364 0.47 14.50 14.60
C PRO A 364 1.81 14.13 13.94
N PRO A 365 2.91 14.86 14.21
CA PRO A 365 4.24 14.57 13.63
C PRO A 365 4.94 13.35 14.26
N TYR A 366 4.48 12.91 15.43
CA TYR A 366 5.18 11.89 16.23
C TYR A 366 5.28 10.49 15.61
N PRO A 367 4.28 9.98 14.85
CA PRO A 367 4.43 8.71 14.16
C PRO A 367 5.58 8.73 13.15
N ALA A 368 5.80 9.83 12.42
CA ALA A 368 6.93 9.95 11.50
C ALA A 368 8.27 9.87 12.24
N MET A 369 8.39 10.52 13.41
CA MET A 369 9.57 10.38 14.27
C MET A 369 9.76 8.95 14.80
N LEU A 370 8.67 8.21 15.07
CA LEU A 370 8.78 6.80 15.44
C LEU A 370 9.37 5.96 14.31
N TYR A 371 8.93 6.17 13.06
CA TYR A 371 9.51 5.49 11.90
C TYR A 371 11.02 5.76 11.81
N GLU A 372 11.46 7.00 11.99
CA GLU A 372 12.89 7.36 12.00
C GLU A 372 13.66 6.62 13.11
N TYR A 373 13.17 6.62 14.34
CA TYR A 373 13.84 5.92 15.44
C TYR A 373 13.84 4.40 15.26
N VAL A 374 12.73 3.79 14.85
CA VAL A 374 12.63 2.34 14.69
C VAL A 374 13.50 1.85 13.54
N THR A 375 13.52 2.56 12.41
CA THR A 375 14.40 2.20 11.28
C THR A 375 15.88 2.33 11.62
N ALA A 376 16.25 3.30 12.47
CA ALA A 376 17.60 3.43 13.00
C ALA A 376 17.94 2.43 14.14
N GLY A 377 17.02 1.53 14.52
CA GLY A 377 17.20 0.60 15.65
C GLY A 377 17.19 1.27 17.03
N ARG A 378 16.75 2.53 17.10
CA ARG A 378 16.78 3.43 18.26
C ARG A 378 15.53 3.29 19.15
N PHE A 379 15.19 2.06 19.53
CA PHE A 379 13.95 1.77 20.28
C PHE A 379 13.85 2.47 21.65
N LYS A 380 14.99 2.66 22.34
CA LYS A 380 15.00 3.36 23.63
C LYS A 380 14.54 4.81 23.52
N GLU A 381 14.85 5.49 22.41
CA GLU A 381 14.42 6.86 22.16
C GLU A 381 12.96 6.91 21.71
N ALA A 382 12.52 5.93 20.92
CA ALA A 382 11.11 5.74 20.59
C ALA A 382 10.23 5.57 21.85
N VAL A 383 10.69 4.78 22.83
CA VAL A 383 10.04 4.62 24.13
C VAL A 383 10.02 5.94 24.91
N ARG A 384 11.13 6.70 24.93
CA ARG A 384 11.17 8.02 25.59
C ARG A 384 10.18 9.01 24.97
N LEU A 385 10.09 9.03 23.64
CA LEU A 385 9.12 9.84 22.90
C LEU A 385 7.69 9.48 23.32
N CYS A 386 7.34 8.19 23.35
CA CYS A 386 6.01 7.75 23.76
C CYS A 386 5.70 8.07 25.23
N ARG A 387 6.70 7.98 26.14
CA ARG A 387 6.55 8.39 27.55
C ARG A 387 6.33 9.88 27.71
N PHE A 388 6.95 10.70 26.87
CA PHE A 388 6.80 12.15 26.91
C PHE A 388 5.40 12.57 26.44
N ILE A 389 4.94 12.02 25.31
CA ILE A 389 3.66 12.41 24.68
C ILE A 389 2.46 11.79 25.42
N LYS A 390 2.62 10.59 25.97
CA LYS A 390 1.55 9.85 26.70
C LYS A 390 0.28 9.59 25.86
N ASN A 391 0.46 9.39 24.55
CA ASN A 391 -0.63 9.07 23.63
C ASN A 391 -0.78 7.54 23.45
N LYS A 392 -2.00 7.02 23.62
CA LYS A 392 -2.28 5.57 23.55
C LYS A 392 -2.03 4.99 22.16
N GLN A 393 -2.45 5.70 21.11
CA GLN A 393 -2.29 5.26 19.73
C GLN A 393 -0.82 5.15 19.34
N LEU A 394 -0.01 6.10 19.79
CA LEU A 394 1.44 6.08 19.57
C LEU A 394 2.12 4.90 20.27
N TRP A 395 1.70 4.58 21.51
CA TRP A 395 2.15 3.38 22.20
C TRP A 395 1.75 2.08 21.48
N ALA A 396 0.53 2.01 20.95
CA ALA A 396 0.10 0.86 20.17
C ALA A 396 0.93 0.70 18.88
N THR A 397 1.24 1.81 18.22
CA THR A 397 2.11 1.82 17.03
C THR A 397 3.52 1.32 17.37
N LEU A 398 4.11 1.82 18.46
CA LEU A 398 5.42 1.35 18.92
C LEU A 398 5.38 -0.14 19.31
N ALA A 399 4.30 -0.61 19.94
CA ALA A 399 4.15 -2.03 20.26
C ALA A 399 4.17 -2.88 18.98
N ALA A 400 3.37 -2.52 17.97
CA ALA A 400 3.34 -3.25 16.71
C ALA A 400 4.69 -3.25 15.98
N MET A 401 5.38 -2.10 15.96
CA MET A 401 6.73 -1.97 15.37
C MET A 401 7.77 -2.80 16.13
N ALA A 402 7.79 -2.75 17.46
CA ALA A 402 8.73 -3.50 18.29
C ALA A 402 8.52 -5.02 18.14
N ILE A 403 7.26 -5.48 18.11
CA ILE A 403 6.92 -6.88 17.87
C ILE A 403 7.36 -7.34 16.47
N TYR A 404 7.23 -6.48 15.45
CA TYR A 404 7.71 -6.79 14.11
C TYR A 404 9.23 -7.02 14.07
N HIS A 405 9.99 -6.09 14.66
CA HIS A 405 11.46 -6.13 14.74
C HIS A 405 12.01 -7.06 15.84
N GLN A 406 11.14 -7.77 16.56
CA GLN A 406 11.49 -8.67 17.66
C GLN A 406 12.19 -8.01 18.86
N ASP A 407 11.99 -6.70 19.07
CA ASP A 407 12.47 -5.99 20.27
C ASP A 407 11.50 -6.18 21.44
N LEU A 408 11.66 -7.29 22.16
CA LEU A 408 10.73 -7.72 23.22
C LEU A 408 10.69 -6.75 24.41
N ASP A 409 11.79 -6.06 24.72
CA ASP A 409 11.85 -5.12 25.84
C ASP A 409 10.96 -3.90 25.61
N SER A 410 11.05 -3.28 24.42
CA SER A 410 10.18 -2.15 24.10
C SER A 410 8.75 -2.58 23.84
N ALA A 411 8.53 -3.78 23.28
CA ALA A 411 7.19 -4.36 23.14
C ALA A 411 6.51 -4.55 24.51
N GLU A 412 7.24 -5.06 25.51
CA GLU A 412 6.74 -5.21 26.88
C GLU A 412 6.30 -3.87 27.48
N ILE A 413 7.16 -2.84 27.35
CA ILE A 413 6.86 -1.49 27.84
C ILE A 413 5.64 -0.91 27.11
N ALA A 414 5.59 -1.03 25.79
CA ALA A 414 4.51 -0.46 24.99
C ALA A 414 3.16 -1.15 25.22
N LEU A 415 3.12 -2.48 25.29
CA LEU A 415 1.90 -3.24 25.61
C LEU A 415 1.41 -2.97 27.05
N SER A 416 2.34 -2.75 27.99
CA SER A 416 1.96 -2.34 29.34
C SER A 416 1.29 -0.96 29.36
N ALA A 417 1.74 -0.04 28.51
CA ALA A 417 1.16 1.29 28.38
C ALA A 417 -0.20 1.29 27.67
N THR A 418 -0.43 0.38 26.70
CA THR A 418 -1.73 0.23 26.03
C THR A 418 -2.76 -0.54 26.86
N LYS A 419 -2.34 -1.19 27.95
CA LYS A 419 -3.15 -2.05 28.85
C LYS A 419 -3.62 -3.36 28.20
N GLU A 420 -2.83 -3.89 27.27
CA GLU A 420 -3.09 -5.19 26.62
C GLU A 420 -2.49 -6.34 27.43
N VAL A 421 -3.18 -6.75 28.51
CA VAL A 421 -2.66 -7.70 29.51
C VAL A 421 -2.36 -9.08 28.90
N ASP A 422 -3.25 -9.60 28.06
CA ASP A 422 -3.12 -10.93 27.48
C ASP A 422 -1.88 -11.03 26.57
N LYS A 423 -1.67 -9.99 25.76
CA LYS A 423 -0.54 -9.87 24.84
C LYS A 423 0.77 -9.69 25.60
N LEU A 424 0.75 -8.85 26.65
CA LEU A 424 1.88 -8.64 27.53
C LEU A 424 2.32 -9.94 28.21
N GLN A 425 1.35 -10.75 28.68
CA GLN A 425 1.65 -12.04 29.30
C GLN A 425 2.32 -13.00 28.31
N TYR A 426 1.86 -13.02 27.05
CA TYR A 426 2.48 -13.85 26.02
C TYR A 426 3.88 -13.36 25.62
N ILE A 427 4.12 -12.06 25.51
CA ILE A 427 5.46 -11.51 25.26
C ILE A 427 6.41 -11.82 26.42
N LYS A 428 5.94 -11.72 27.67
CA LYS A 428 6.73 -12.14 28.85
C LYS A 428 7.05 -13.64 28.83
N TYR A 429 6.09 -14.46 28.40
CA TYR A 429 6.33 -15.90 28.20
C TYR A 429 7.44 -16.12 27.16
N ILE A 430 7.36 -15.48 25.99
CA ILE A 430 8.37 -15.57 24.92
C ILE A 430 9.76 -15.14 25.44
N LYS A 431 9.83 -14.05 26.20
CA LYS A 431 11.07 -13.53 26.77
C LYS A 431 11.72 -14.49 27.78
N GLY A 432 10.91 -15.30 28.47
CA GLY A 432 11.39 -16.33 29.40
C GLY A 432 11.93 -17.61 28.71
N ILE A 433 11.79 -17.74 27.39
CA ILE A 433 12.27 -18.91 26.64
C ILE A 433 13.76 -18.75 26.36
N GLY A 434 14.57 -19.72 26.79
CA GLY A 434 16.03 -19.74 26.57
C GLY A 434 16.44 -20.02 25.11
N SER A 435 15.80 -21.00 24.47
CA SER A 435 16.08 -21.37 23.07
C SER A 435 15.61 -20.31 22.08
N SER A 436 16.49 -19.95 21.14
CA SER A 436 16.20 -18.94 20.11
C SER A 436 15.17 -19.43 19.08
N GLU A 437 15.22 -20.72 18.74
CA GLU A 437 14.37 -21.39 17.78
C GLU A 437 12.94 -21.50 18.31
N VAL A 438 12.77 -21.91 19.57
CA VAL A 438 11.46 -21.95 20.23
C VAL A 438 10.88 -20.54 20.36
N ARG A 439 11.72 -19.55 20.71
CA ARG A 439 11.31 -18.15 20.78
C ARG A 439 10.79 -17.64 19.43
N ASN A 440 11.53 -17.91 18.35
CA ASN A 440 11.14 -17.53 16.99
C ASN A 440 9.85 -18.24 16.54
N ALA A 441 9.67 -19.51 16.89
CA ALA A 441 8.45 -20.25 16.61
C ALA A 441 7.23 -19.68 17.35
N GLU A 442 7.36 -19.40 18.65
CA GLU A 442 6.29 -18.77 19.44
C GLU A 442 5.99 -17.33 18.97
N MET A 443 7.00 -16.62 18.46
CA MET A 443 6.79 -15.32 17.81
C MET A 443 5.98 -15.45 16.51
N MET A 444 6.23 -16.49 15.70
CA MET A 444 5.39 -16.76 14.52
C MET A 444 3.96 -17.19 14.91
N LEU A 445 3.79 -17.88 16.04
CA LEU A 445 2.46 -18.19 16.58
C LEU A 445 1.70 -16.92 16.98
N TYR A 446 2.39 -15.95 17.60
CA TYR A 446 1.80 -14.64 17.90
C TYR A 446 1.23 -13.97 16.64
N LYS A 447 2.01 -13.99 15.55
CA LYS A 447 1.61 -13.47 14.23
C LYS A 447 0.56 -14.33 13.51
N ARG A 448 0.07 -15.40 14.14
CA ARG A 448 -0.87 -16.39 13.59
C ARG A 448 -0.32 -17.18 12.39
N CYS A 449 1.01 -17.24 12.23
CA CYS A 449 1.72 -17.98 11.18
C CYS A 449 2.10 -19.41 11.64
N HIS A 450 1.09 -20.26 11.85
CA HIS A 450 1.24 -21.56 12.50
C HIS A 450 2.13 -22.57 11.73
N GLU A 451 2.19 -22.49 10.40
CA GLU A 451 2.98 -23.43 9.58
C GLU A 451 4.46 -23.10 9.61
N GLU A 452 4.81 -21.82 9.72
CA GLU A 452 6.21 -21.43 9.85
C GLU A 452 6.74 -21.62 11.24
N ALA A 453 5.92 -21.39 12.26
CA ALA A 453 6.24 -21.85 13.61
C ALA A 453 6.58 -23.35 13.60
N GLU A 454 5.81 -24.18 12.88
CA GLU A 454 6.10 -25.61 12.70
C GLU A 454 7.42 -25.84 11.94
N SER A 455 7.63 -25.12 10.83
CA SER A 455 8.84 -25.26 10.01
C SER A 455 10.11 -24.92 10.79
N ILE A 456 10.10 -23.83 11.56
CA ILE A 456 11.24 -23.39 12.38
C ILE A 456 11.61 -24.49 13.38
N LEU A 457 10.62 -25.07 14.08
CA LEU A 457 10.87 -26.13 15.07
C LEU A 457 11.40 -27.41 14.44
N LEU A 458 10.91 -27.78 13.25
CA LEU A 458 11.33 -29.00 12.55
C LEU A 458 12.68 -28.85 11.82
N GLN A 459 13.05 -27.64 11.41
CA GLN A 459 14.31 -27.33 10.74
C GLN A 459 15.43 -26.95 11.70
N ALA A 460 15.12 -26.75 12.99
CA ALA A 460 16.10 -26.56 14.04
C ALA A 460 17.11 -27.73 14.08
N SER A 461 18.33 -27.46 14.54
CA SER A 461 19.39 -28.45 14.67
C SER A 461 19.92 -28.47 16.11
N PRO A 462 19.56 -29.47 16.94
CA PRO A 462 18.73 -30.64 16.63
C PRO A 462 17.23 -30.31 16.45
N PRO A 463 16.44 -31.14 15.72
CA PRO A 463 15.02 -30.90 15.51
C PRO A 463 14.19 -30.94 16.80
N LEU A 464 13.40 -29.90 17.04
CA LEU A 464 12.58 -29.71 18.24
C LEU A 464 11.19 -30.34 18.05
N VAL A 465 11.18 -31.66 17.85
CA VAL A 465 9.99 -32.42 17.48
C VAL A 465 8.93 -32.39 18.58
N TYR A 466 9.34 -32.43 19.86
CA TYR A 466 8.41 -32.40 20.98
C TYR A 466 7.69 -31.03 21.06
N HIS A 467 8.42 -29.92 20.91
CA HIS A 467 7.81 -28.58 20.81
C HIS A 467 6.83 -28.49 19.63
N ALA A 468 7.18 -29.00 18.44
CA ALA A 468 6.31 -28.98 17.26
C ALA A 468 5.00 -29.77 17.47
N ILE A 469 5.08 -30.94 18.11
CA ILE A 469 3.91 -31.75 18.46
C ILE A 469 3.04 -31.03 19.49
N LYS A 470 3.66 -30.53 20.57
CA LYS A 470 2.96 -29.84 21.66
C LYS A 470 2.27 -28.58 21.17
N MET A 471 2.89 -27.84 20.26
CA MET A 471 2.29 -26.69 19.59
C MET A 471 1.03 -27.08 18.83
N ASN A 472 1.09 -28.10 17.98
CA ASN A 472 -0.08 -28.58 17.23
C ASN A 472 -1.20 -29.09 18.14
N ILE A 473 -0.87 -29.72 19.27
CA ILE A 473 -1.85 -30.12 20.29
C ILE A 473 -2.54 -28.90 20.90
N LYS A 474 -1.79 -27.86 21.30
CA LYS A 474 -2.37 -26.61 21.83
C LYS A 474 -3.30 -25.92 20.82
N LEU A 475 -3.00 -26.04 19.53
CA LEU A 475 -3.83 -25.50 18.43
C LEU A 475 -4.98 -26.44 18.02
N PHE A 476 -5.22 -27.53 18.76
CA PHE A 476 -6.22 -28.57 18.46
C PHE A 476 -6.05 -29.25 17.08
N LYS A 477 -4.84 -29.20 16.51
CA LYS A 477 -4.47 -29.84 15.24
C LYS A 477 -4.00 -31.28 15.46
N TRP A 478 -4.89 -32.13 15.99
CA TRP A 478 -4.59 -33.50 16.43
C TRP A 478 -3.99 -34.38 15.32
N SER A 479 -4.61 -34.42 14.14
CA SER A 479 -4.11 -35.24 13.01
C SER A 479 -2.71 -34.80 12.55
N ARG A 480 -2.43 -33.49 12.56
CA ARG A 480 -1.10 -32.97 12.22
C ARG A 480 -0.07 -33.38 13.27
N ALA A 481 -0.40 -33.22 14.55
CA ALA A 481 0.46 -33.65 15.66
C ALA A 481 0.81 -35.14 15.56
N LEU A 482 -0.18 -35.99 15.26
CA LEU A 482 0.02 -37.42 15.05
C LEU A 482 0.91 -37.71 13.84
N SER A 483 0.68 -37.03 12.71
CA SER A 483 1.50 -37.20 11.51
C SER A 483 2.98 -36.88 11.74
N ILE A 484 3.28 -35.86 12.55
CA ILE A 484 4.65 -35.46 12.90
C ILE A 484 5.27 -36.52 13.82
N ALA A 485 4.52 -37.01 14.80
CA ALA A 485 4.97 -38.07 15.72
C ALA A 485 5.30 -39.37 14.97
N THR A 486 4.40 -39.80 14.07
CA THR A 486 4.57 -41.02 13.27
C THR A 486 5.74 -40.90 12.29
N LYS A 487 5.89 -39.75 11.61
CA LYS A 487 6.97 -39.53 10.64
C LYS A 487 8.36 -39.56 11.30
N ASN A 488 8.48 -39.00 12.50
CA ASN A 488 9.73 -38.98 13.26
C ASN A 488 9.89 -40.21 14.17
N LYS A 489 8.88 -41.10 14.24
CA LYS A 489 8.82 -42.26 15.15
C LYS A 489 9.09 -41.92 16.62
N LYS A 490 8.67 -40.72 17.07
CA LYS A 490 8.85 -40.21 18.44
C LYS A 490 7.54 -39.64 18.98
N TYR A 491 7.30 -39.81 20.28
CA TYR A 491 6.20 -39.19 21.04
C TYR A 491 4.76 -39.54 20.61
N ILE A 492 4.54 -40.68 19.95
CA ILE A 492 3.19 -41.13 19.53
C ILE A 492 2.30 -41.36 20.76
N ASP A 493 2.87 -41.98 21.80
CA ASP A 493 2.24 -42.23 23.10
C ASP A 493 1.80 -40.92 23.79
N VAL A 494 2.64 -39.88 23.71
CA VAL A 494 2.33 -38.55 24.23
C VAL A 494 1.11 -37.95 23.53
N VAL A 495 1.02 -38.06 22.20
CA VAL A 495 -0.11 -37.54 21.41
C VAL A 495 -1.40 -38.26 21.76
N LEU A 496 -1.37 -39.60 21.81
CA LEU A 496 -2.53 -40.42 22.19
C LEU A 496 -2.99 -40.12 23.61
N TRP A 497 -2.07 -39.94 24.57
CA TRP A 497 -2.40 -39.57 25.95
C TRP A 497 -3.09 -38.21 26.04
N TYR A 498 -2.56 -37.18 25.37
CA TYR A 498 -3.20 -35.85 25.37
C TYR A 498 -4.59 -35.89 24.72
N ARG A 499 -4.75 -36.71 23.68
CA ARG A 499 -6.04 -36.88 23.01
C ARG A 499 -7.07 -37.57 23.91
N LYS A 500 -6.68 -38.66 24.58
CA LYS A 500 -7.51 -39.35 25.57
C LYS A 500 -7.95 -38.40 26.68
N LYS A 501 -7.00 -37.69 27.30
CA LYS A 501 -7.27 -36.68 28.33
C LYS A 501 -8.20 -35.56 27.85
N PHE A 502 -8.05 -35.10 26.61
CA PHE A 502 -8.94 -34.11 26.01
C PHE A 502 -10.36 -34.68 25.88
N LEU A 503 -10.51 -35.88 25.30
CA LEU A 503 -11.81 -36.53 25.10
C LEU A 503 -12.53 -36.86 26.41
N ASP A 504 -11.81 -37.37 27.40
CA ASP A 504 -12.34 -37.66 28.75
C ASP A 504 -12.87 -36.38 29.42
N GLY A 505 -12.16 -35.25 29.27
CA GLY A 505 -12.59 -33.96 29.77
C GLY A 505 -13.91 -33.43 29.15
N PHE A 506 -14.27 -33.92 27.96
CA PHE A 506 -15.54 -33.59 27.29
C PHE A 506 -16.57 -34.73 27.32
N GLY A 507 -16.24 -35.86 27.96
CA GLY A 507 -17.09 -37.05 28.00
C GLY A 507 -17.39 -37.65 26.62
N ARG A 508 -16.47 -37.54 25.67
CA ARG A 508 -16.64 -38.04 24.29
C ARG A 508 -15.74 -39.24 24.02
N SER A 509 -16.20 -40.16 23.18
CA SER A 509 -15.37 -41.26 22.65
C SER A 509 -14.56 -40.83 21.44
N GLU A 510 -13.45 -41.51 21.15
CA GLU A 510 -12.60 -41.21 20.00
C GLU A 510 -13.38 -41.33 18.68
N ASN A 511 -13.25 -40.31 17.84
CA ASN A 511 -13.97 -40.18 16.58
C ASN A 511 -13.04 -40.23 15.35
N LEU A 512 -11.72 -40.25 15.54
CA LEU A 512 -10.74 -40.35 14.45
C LEU A 512 -10.23 -41.79 14.29
N ASP A 513 -10.38 -42.36 13.09
CA ASP A 513 -10.02 -43.76 12.81
C ASP A 513 -8.50 -44.01 12.91
N GLU A 514 -7.67 -43.04 12.54
CA GLU A 514 -6.21 -43.12 12.69
C GLU A 514 -5.80 -43.29 14.15
N PHE A 515 -6.47 -42.56 15.05
CA PHE A 515 -6.21 -42.63 16.50
C PHE A 515 -6.68 -43.97 17.09
N LYS A 516 -7.80 -44.52 16.62
CA LYS A 516 -8.29 -45.84 17.07
C LYS A 516 -7.32 -46.96 16.70
N LYS A 517 -6.82 -46.97 15.46
CA LYS A 517 -5.85 -47.98 14.98
C LYS A 517 -4.58 -47.95 15.81
N LEU A 518 -3.98 -46.77 15.97
CA LEU A 518 -2.73 -46.62 16.72
C LEU A 518 -2.91 -46.87 18.22
N ALA A 519 -4.06 -46.52 18.81
CA ALA A 519 -4.37 -46.87 20.19
C ALA A 519 -4.51 -48.40 20.38
N SER A 520 -5.13 -49.10 19.41
CA SER A 520 -5.22 -50.57 19.45
C SER A 520 -3.87 -51.27 19.25
N GLU A 521 -2.95 -50.67 18.49
CA GLU A 521 -1.61 -51.22 18.26
C GLU A 521 -0.66 -51.02 19.45
N MET A 522 -0.79 -49.91 20.19
CA MET A 522 0.11 -49.60 21.33
C MET A 522 -0.40 -50.08 22.70
N GLY A 523 -1.68 -50.44 22.83
CA GLY A 523 -2.25 -50.90 24.09
C GLY A 523 -2.41 -49.80 25.15
N ASP A 524 -2.44 -50.19 26.43
CA ASP A 524 -2.62 -49.24 27.54
C ASP A 524 -1.40 -48.31 27.69
N ILE A 525 -1.68 -47.01 27.66
CA ILE A 525 -0.64 -45.98 27.76
C ILE A 525 -0.32 -45.73 29.23
N ASP A 526 0.90 -46.07 29.64
CA ASP A 526 1.43 -45.77 30.97
C ASP A 526 1.60 -44.25 31.15
N GLU A 527 0.80 -43.68 32.06
CA GLU A 527 0.79 -42.23 32.31
C GLU A 527 2.09 -41.71 32.91
N ASP A 528 2.79 -42.51 33.72
CA ASP A 528 4.00 -42.09 34.40
C ASP A 528 5.21 -42.15 33.46
N ALA A 529 5.26 -43.16 32.58
CA ALA A 529 6.22 -43.20 31.48
C ALA A 529 6.05 -42.00 30.52
N VAL A 530 4.81 -41.59 30.22
CA VAL A 530 4.53 -40.40 29.40
C VAL A 530 4.96 -39.11 30.10
N LYS A 531 4.77 -38.99 31.41
CA LYS A 531 5.24 -37.81 32.18
C LYS A 531 6.76 -37.71 32.18
N GLU A 532 7.47 -38.82 32.35
CA GLU A 532 8.92 -38.84 32.34
C GLU A 532 9.50 -38.54 30.95
N LYS A 533 8.94 -39.12 29.89
CA LYS A 533 9.32 -38.77 28.49
C LYS A 533 9.12 -37.29 28.18
N LYS A 534 8.08 -36.66 28.73
CA LYS A 534 7.86 -35.21 28.58
C LYS A 534 8.93 -34.39 29.30
N ARG A 535 9.40 -34.85 30.45
CA ARG A 535 10.44 -34.17 31.23
C ARG A 535 11.78 -34.25 30.51
N GLN A 536 12.16 -35.45 30.07
CA GLN A 536 13.36 -35.70 29.28
C GLN A 536 13.35 -34.90 27.97
N ALA A 537 12.25 -34.94 27.21
CA ALA A 537 12.15 -34.18 25.96
C ALA A 537 12.28 -32.66 26.16
N LYS A 538 11.78 -32.12 27.29
CA LYS A 538 11.96 -30.70 27.61
C LYS A 538 13.39 -30.37 28.04
N GLU A 539 14.05 -31.27 28.75
CA GLU A 539 15.45 -31.09 29.17
C GLU A 539 16.40 -31.19 27.97
N GLU A 540 16.16 -32.15 27.05
CA GLU A 540 16.90 -32.32 25.80
C GLU A 540 16.74 -31.14 24.84
N GLU A 541 15.53 -30.58 24.73
CA GLU A 541 15.22 -29.46 23.83
C GLU A 541 15.45 -28.07 24.48
N ALA A 542 15.90 -28.02 25.75
CA ALA A 542 16.23 -26.77 26.45
C ALA A 542 17.74 -26.46 26.52
N GLY A 543 18.59 -27.46 26.29
CA GLY A 543 20.04 -27.30 26.12
C GLY A 543 20.40 -26.96 24.68
#